data_AF-A0A8T4EA36-F1
#
_entry.id   AF-A0A8T4EA36-F1
#
_cell.length_a   1.000
_cell.length_b   1.000
_cell.length_c   1.000
_cell.angle_alpha   90.00
_cell.angle_beta   90.00
_cell.angle_gamma   90.00
#
_symmetry.space_group_name_H-M   'P 1'
#
loop_
_entity.id
_entity.type
_entity.pdbx_description
1 polymer ?
#
loop_
_entity_poly.entity_id
_entity_poly.type
_entity_poly.pdbx_seq_one_letter_code
_entity_poly.pdbx_strand_id
1 'polypeptide(L)'
;MSEEKNRSSILKAAKDRARQSEMQSNIQMITDAIGDRRDRDLLDILSQLEQDTGWPIALEYLLEAKDFCYSLPIGSGPIRTQLEPLKYREMVFSIFSCDGLEPIITPTIELLTPLKDEHSLLDASRKLRNRIEQLAMNQIQSGDTLFFDSSDFGISFSKEFSNTLDQMMNKQIHGLVLEKHNDEIDISPLWQYETGRLTLSKLGIRGKEIDLETANLVLSVIQQPITISNSSTHNSSPLHHPTNPKYRELLDCIIEQNIDGLRSLSSRHSYIILKQLLEEAIDRYAQTSSSLDYRRILNLINAHVRIRTPESIQLLQLLINHKDIRIASVAITALGNFYHESAVYVLVDSLCDTKNMEIVRRTTAAIKTIARRCPETNYVIMQALESACTHKARLRHIQKEIGKQKALY
;
A
#
# COMPACT_ATOMS: atom_id res chain seq x y z
N MET A 1 -22.62 -55.93 -1.38
CA MET A 1 -21.48 -55.52 -0.51
C MET A 1 -20.38 -54.71 -1.22
N SER A 2 -20.15 -54.84 -2.54
CA SER A 2 -19.17 -54.01 -3.28
C SER A 2 -19.71 -52.63 -3.66
N GLU A 3 -21.00 -52.52 -4.02
CA GLU A 3 -21.63 -51.26 -4.44
C GLU A 3 -21.77 -50.22 -3.31
N GLU A 4 -22.07 -50.64 -2.08
CA GLU A 4 -22.15 -49.74 -0.91
C GLU A 4 -20.77 -49.19 -0.51
N LYS A 5 -19.70 -49.99 -0.68
CA LYS A 5 -18.32 -49.53 -0.48
C LYS A 5 -17.90 -48.54 -1.57
N ASN A 6 -18.34 -48.74 -2.81
CA ASN A 6 -18.11 -47.79 -3.90
C ASN A 6 -18.89 -46.48 -3.70
N ARG A 7 -20.15 -46.55 -3.26
CA ARG A 7 -20.98 -45.37 -2.99
C ARG A 7 -20.46 -44.54 -1.81
N SER A 8 -20.03 -45.18 -0.72
CA SER A 8 -19.44 -44.47 0.42
C SER A 8 -18.09 -43.83 0.08
N SER A 9 -17.27 -44.49 -0.74
CA SER A 9 -16.02 -43.92 -1.28
C SER A 9 -16.28 -42.68 -2.15
N ILE A 10 -17.25 -42.74 -3.07
CA ILE A 10 -17.61 -41.61 -3.95
C ILE A 10 -18.13 -40.42 -3.12
N LEU A 11 -19.01 -40.67 -2.14
CA LEU A 11 -19.54 -39.60 -1.28
C LEU A 11 -18.45 -38.96 -0.43
N LYS A 12 -17.49 -39.73 0.08
CA LYS A 12 -16.34 -39.21 0.81
C LYS A 12 -15.49 -38.32 -0.10
N ALA A 13 -15.15 -38.78 -1.30
CA ALA A 13 -14.37 -38.00 -2.27
C ALA A 13 -15.08 -36.71 -2.68
N ALA A 14 -16.41 -36.74 -2.87
CA ALA A 14 -17.20 -35.54 -3.17
C ALA A 14 -17.18 -34.53 -2.01
N LYS A 15 -17.32 -35.01 -0.77
CA LYS A 15 -17.25 -34.17 0.44
C LYS A 15 -15.87 -33.55 0.63
N ASP A 16 -14.81 -34.33 0.42
CA ASP A 16 -13.43 -33.84 0.53
C ASP A 16 -13.14 -32.79 -0.55
N ARG A 17 -13.62 -33.00 -1.78
CA ARG A 17 -13.50 -32.00 -2.86
C ARG A 17 -14.29 -30.71 -2.57
N ALA A 18 -15.50 -30.83 -2.01
CA ALA A 18 -16.29 -29.66 -1.61
C ALA A 18 -15.56 -28.83 -0.55
N ARG A 19 -15.00 -29.49 0.47
CA ARG A 19 -14.19 -28.84 1.51
C ARG A 19 -12.93 -28.17 0.96
N GLN A 20 -12.22 -28.82 0.04
CA GLN A 20 -11.06 -28.23 -0.63
C GLN A 20 -11.44 -26.99 -1.46
N SER A 21 -12.58 -27.04 -2.16
CA SER A 21 -13.07 -25.90 -2.93
C SER A 21 -13.46 -24.73 -2.04
N GLU A 22 -14.08 -25.00 -0.89
CA GLU A 22 -14.44 -23.99 0.11
C GLU A 22 -13.19 -23.35 0.72
N MET A 23 -12.22 -24.15 1.14
CA MET A 23 -10.92 -23.69 1.64
C MET A 23 -10.22 -22.78 0.61
N GLN A 24 -10.12 -23.21 -0.65
CA GLN A 24 -9.51 -22.40 -1.72
C GLN A 24 -10.27 -21.09 -1.95
N SER A 25 -11.60 -21.11 -1.85
CA SER A 25 -12.43 -19.91 -1.96
C SER A 25 -12.13 -18.93 -0.81
N ASN A 26 -12.03 -19.43 0.42
CA ASN A 26 -11.73 -18.62 1.60
C ASN A 26 -10.33 -17.99 1.52
N ILE A 27 -9.32 -18.77 1.14
CA ILE A 27 -7.97 -18.25 0.93
C ILE A 27 -7.96 -17.20 -0.17
N GLN A 28 -8.68 -17.43 -1.28
CA GLN A 28 -8.79 -16.45 -2.36
C GLN A 28 -9.46 -15.14 -1.92
N MET A 29 -10.48 -15.19 -1.06
CA MET A 29 -11.11 -13.99 -0.50
C MET A 29 -10.13 -13.17 0.34
N ILE A 30 -9.34 -13.83 1.19
CA ILE A 30 -8.26 -13.20 1.96
C ILE A 30 -7.22 -12.59 1.01
N THR A 31 -6.75 -13.36 0.03
CA THR A 31 -5.77 -12.92 -0.96
C THR A 31 -6.25 -11.70 -1.75
N ASP A 32 -7.50 -11.68 -2.19
CA ASP A 32 -8.08 -10.55 -2.90
C ASP A 32 -8.21 -9.32 -1.98
N ALA A 33 -8.60 -9.50 -0.71
CA ALA A 33 -8.65 -8.40 0.26
C ALA A 33 -7.26 -7.79 0.54
N ILE A 34 -6.23 -8.62 0.72
CA ILE A 34 -4.84 -8.17 0.88
C ILE A 34 -4.33 -7.49 -0.38
N GLY A 35 -4.50 -8.12 -1.55
CA GLY A 35 -4.02 -7.60 -2.83
C GLY A 35 -4.65 -6.26 -3.20
N ASP A 36 -5.90 -6.06 -2.81
CA ASP A 36 -6.66 -4.83 -3.03
C ASP A 36 -6.52 -3.78 -1.92
N ARG A 37 -5.83 -4.08 -0.81
CA ARG A 37 -5.76 -3.27 0.42
C ARG A 37 -7.13 -2.89 0.99
N ARG A 38 -7.98 -3.89 1.21
CA ARG A 38 -9.30 -3.73 1.83
C ARG A 38 -9.23 -4.19 3.30
N ASP A 39 -8.61 -3.38 4.16
CA ASP A 39 -8.32 -3.73 5.57
C ASP A 39 -9.57 -4.17 6.34
N ARG A 40 -10.66 -3.39 6.21
CA ARG A 40 -11.94 -3.70 6.85
C ARG A 40 -12.52 -5.02 6.34
N ASP A 41 -12.56 -5.22 5.03
CA ASP A 41 -13.09 -6.46 4.45
C ASP A 41 -12.25 -7.68 4.88
N LEU A 42 -10.93 -7.52 4.96
CA LEU A 42 -10.03 -8.57 5.46
C LEU A 42 -10.34 -8.90 6.92
N LEU A 43 -10.55 -7.90 7.78
CA LEU A 43 -10.92 -8.10 9.17
C LEU A 43 -12.28 -8.81 9.30
N ASP A 44 -13.28 -8.40 8.51
CA ASP A 44 -14.61 -9.03 8.48
C ASP A 44 -14.52 -10.48 8.02
N ILE A 45 -13.75 -10.78 6.96
CA ILE A 45 -13.51 -12.14 6.46
C ILE A 45 -12.85 -13.00 7.55
N LEU A 46 -11.79 -12.51 8.20
CA LEU A 46 -11.10 -13.27 9.25
C LEU A 46 -12.00 -13.51 10.47
N SER A 47 -12.77 -12.51 10.87
CA SER A 47 -13.72 -12.61 11.99
C SER A 47 -14.82 -13.64 11.71
N GLN A 48 -15.34 -13.66 10.47
CA GLN A 48 -16.34 -14.64 10.04
C GLN A 48 -15.75 -16.06 10.04
N LEU A 49 -14.55 -16.24 9.47
CA LEU A 49 -13.86 -17.53 9.45
C LEU A 49 -13.54 -18.04 10.85
N GLU A 50 -13.14 -17.16 11.77
CA GLU A 50 -12.94 -17.49 13.17
C GLU A 50 -14.24 -18.00 13.82
N GLN A 51 -15.37 -17.33 13.58
CA GLN A 51 -16.67 -17.76 14.10
C GLN A 51 -17.10 -19.13 13.56
N ASP A 52 -16.85 -19.38 12.27
CA ASP A 52 -17.31 -20.60 11.60
C ASP A 52 -16.39 -21.81 11.85
N THR A 53 -15.08 -21.59 11.93
CA THR A 53 -14.07 -22.67 11.91
C THR A 53 -13.05 -22.61 13.06
N GLY A 54 -13.04 -21.52 13.82
CA GLY A 54 -12.06 -21.26 14.87
C GLY A 54 -10.80 -20.54 14.36
N TRP A 55 -10.17 -19.78 15.25
CA TRP A 55 -8.98 -18.99 14.96
C TRP A 55 -7.82 -19.78 14.30
N PRO A 56 -7.47 -21.00 14.73
CA PRO A 56 -6.33 -21.72 14.13
C PRO A 56 -6.48 -21.96 12.62
N ILE A 57 -7.72 -22.23 12.16
CA ILE A 57 -8.02 -22.45 10.74
C ILE A 57 -8.03 -21.13 9.98
N ALA A 58 -8.64 -20.08 10.54
CA ALA A 58 -8.60 -18.74 9.94
C ALA A 58 -7.16 -18.23 9.74
N LEU A 59 -6.29 -18.46 10.73
CA LEU A 59 -4.86 -18.14 10.66
C LEU A 59 -4.11 -18.98 9.62
N GLU A 60 -4.44 -20.27 9.49
CA GLU A 60 -3.89 -21.12 8.43
C GLU A 60 -4.23 -20.57 7.03
N TYR A 61 -5.48 -20.16 6.81
CA TYR A 61 -5.88 -19.53 5.55
C TYR A 61 -5.15 -18.20 5.30
N LEU A 62 -4.93 -17.39 6.33
CA LEU A 62 -4.14 -16.17 6.23
C LEU A 62 -2.68 -16.46 5.83
N LEU A 63 -2.06 -17.49 6.44
CA LEU A 63 -0.69 -17.91 6.14
C LEU A 63 -0.55 -18.42 4.70
N GLU A 64 -1.54 -19.15 4.19
CA GLU A 64 -1.56 -19.68 2.81
C GLU A 64 -1.82 -18.59 1.76
N ALA A 65 -2.54 -17.52 2.13
CA ALA A 65 -2.91 -16.44 1.21
C ALA A 65 -1.71 -15.82 0.49
N LYS A 66 -0.53 -15.79 1.14
CA LYS A 66 0.73 -15.25 0.58
C LYS A 66 1.16 -15.93 -0.73
N ASP A 67 0.80 -17.21 -0.91
CA ASP A 67 1.22 -18.01 -2.05
C ASP A 67 0.16 -18.02 -3.18
N PHE A 68 -0.99 -17.37 -2.94
CA PHE A 68 -2.08 -17.25 -3.90
C PHE A 68 -1.92 -16.02 -4.79
N CYS A 69 -2.65 -16.03 -5.90
CA CYS A 69 -2.67 -14.92 -6.85
C CYS A 69 -4.00 -14.16 -6.77
N TYR A 70 -3.94 -12.84 -6.75
CA TYR A 70 -5.12 -11.98 -6.86
C TYR A 70 -5.26 -11.43 -8.28
N SER A 71 -6.48 -11.05 -8.64
CA SER A 71 -6.74 -10.41 -9.93
C SER A 71 -6.27 -8.96 -9.90
N LEU A 72 -5.46 -8.62 -10.88
CA LEU A 72 -5.11 -7.25 -11.12
C LEU A 72 -6.21 -6.55 -11.91
N PRO A 73 -6.46 -5.28 -11.60
CA PRO A 73 -7.36 -4.47 -12.40
C PRO A 73 -6.87 -4.31 -13.84
N ILE A 74 -7.78 -3.83 -14.70
CA ILE A 74 -7.53 -3.62 -16.13
C ILE A 74 -6.32 -2.71 -16.32
N GLY A 75 -5.25 -3.25 -16.90
CA GLY A 75 -4.00 -2.56 -17.19
C GLY A 75 -3.10 -3.39 -18.11
N SER A 76 -1.92 -2.86 -18.46
CA SER A 76 -0.90 -3.59 -19.20
C SER A 76 -0.17 -4.56 -18.25
N GLY A 77 -0.39 -5.86 -18.41
CA GLY A 77 0.27 -6.90 -17.61
C GLY A 77 -0.53 -8.20 -17.50
N PRO A 78 -0.05 -9.17 -16.70
CA PRO A 78 -0.80 -10.40 -16.44
C PRO A 78 -2.08 -10.08 -15.66
N ILE A 79 -3.15 -10.83 -15.95
CA ILE A 79 -4.48 -10.67 -15.32
C ILE A 79 -4.42 -11.02 -13.82
N ARG A 80 -3.47 -11.86 -13.42
CA ARG A 80 -3.24 -12.28 -12.03
C ARG A 80 -1.78 -12.08 -11.65
N THR A 81 -1.54 -11.79 -10.37
CA THR A 81 -0.19 -11.70 -9.79
C THR A 81 -0.18 -12.32 -8.41
N GLN A 82 0.99 -12.81 -7.99
CA GLN A 82 1.20 -13.21 -6.60
C GLN A 82 1.16 -11.98 -5.68
N LEU A 83 0.80 -12.19 -4.42
CA LEU A 83 0.85 -11.14 -3.41
C LEU A 83 2.28 -10.64 -3.24
N GLU A 84 2.44 -9.33 -3.31
CA GLU A 84 3.73 -8.69 -3.11
C GLU A 84 4.13 -8.79 -1.61
N PRO A 85 5.40 -9.11 -1.29
CA PRO A 85 5.79 -9.49 0.07
C PRO A 85 5.63 -8.35 1.10
N LEU A 86 5.94 -7.11 0.73
CA LEU A 86 5.74 -5.96 1.63
C LEU A 86 4.26 -5.59 1.75
N LYS A 87 3.47 -5.72 0.68
CA LYS A 87 2.02 -5.55 0.77
C LYS A 87 1.38 -6.56 1.71
N TYR A 88 1.68 -7.84 1.56
CA TYR A 88 1.18 -8.88 2.47
C TYR A 88 1.55 -8.56 3.92
N ARG A 89 2.80 -8.18 4.17
CA ARG A 89 3.28 -7.80 5.50
C ARG A 89 2.55 -6.59 6.08
N GLU A 90 2.44 -5.50 5.33
CA GLU A 90 1.76 -4.28 5.79
C GLU A 90 0.29 -4.53 6.10
N MET A 91 -0.42 -5.30 5.26
CA MET A 91 -1.82 -5.69 5.53
C MET A 91 -1.95 -6.56 6.78
N VAL A 92 -1.03 -7.52 6.98
CA VAL A 92 -0.99 -8.32 8.21
C VAL A 92 -0.74 -7.43 9.42
N PHE A 93 0.17 -6.47 9.35
CA PHE A 93 0.43 -5.58 10.47
C PHE A 93 -0.80 -4.71 10.77
N SER A 94 -1.52 -4.25 9.75
CA SER A 94 -2.73 -3.45 9.95
C SER A 94 -3.84 -4.21 10.68
N ILE A 95 -4.14 -5.45 10.28
CA ILE A 95 -5.19 -6.24 10.95
C ILE A 95 -4.91 -6.53 12.43
N PHE A 96 -3.63 -6.55 12.83
CA PHE A 96 -3.21 -6.75 14.22
C PHE A 96 -2.94 -5.43 14.96
N SER A 97 -3.31 -4.29 14.36
CA SER A 97 -3.08 -2.94 14.89
C SER A 97 -1.61 -2.66 15.18
N CYS A 98 -0.75 -3.09 14.27
CA CYS A 98 0.70 -2.93 14.34
C CYS A 98 1.27 -2.02 13.23
N ASP A 99 0.43 -1.19 12.62
CA ASP A 99 0.83 -0.25 11.58
C ASP A 99 2.07 0.58 11.97
N GLY A 100 2.98 0.75 11.02
CA GLY A 100 4.22 1.52 11.20
C GLY A 100 5.38 0.73 11.83
N LEU A 101 5.16 -0.52 12.26
CA LEU A 101 6.19 -1.40 12.82
C LEU A 101 6.63 -2.53 11.89
N GLU A 102 6.18 -2.50 10.63
CA GLU A 102 6.54 -3.49 9.62
C GLU A 102 8.04 -3.64 9.38
N PRO A 103 8.90 -2.62 9.51
CA PRO A 103 10.33 -2.76 9.21
C PRO A 103 11.08 -3.71 10.15
N ILE A 104 10.45 -4.30 11.18
CA ILE A 104 11.12 -5.25 12.06
C ILE A 104 11.77 -6.40 11.28
N ILE A 105 12.94 -6.86 11.71
CA ILE A 105 13.73 -7.88 11.01
C ILE A 105 13.02 -9.25 10.88
N THR A 106 12.14 -9.59 11.84
CA THR A 106 11.51 -10.92 11.91
C THR A 106 10.54 -11.15 10.74
N PRO A 107 10.66 -12.28 10.00
CA PRO A 107 9.74 -12.65 8.93
C PRO A 107 8.29 -12.76 9.40
N THR A 108 7.33 -12.37 8.54
CA THR A 108 5.90 -12.37 8.87
C THR A 108 5.39 -13.74 9.30
N ILE A 109 5.89 -14.82 8.69
CA ILE A 109 5.47 -16.20 9.03
C ILE A 109 5.94 -16.62 10.42
N GLU A 110 7.14 -16.22 10.81
CA GLU A 110 7.67 -16.48 12.17
C GLU A 110 6.90 -15.70 13.24
N LEU A 111 6.38 -14.51 12.90
CA LEU A 111 5.52 -13.72 13.77
C LEU A 111 4.14 -14.35 13.96
N LEU A 112 3.57 -14.92 12.89
CA LEU A 112 2.22 -15.48 12.89
C LEU A 112 2.14 -16.92 13.45
N THR A 113 3.18 -17.72 13.27
CA THR A 113 3.16 -19.15 13.68
C THR A 113 2.84 -19.36 15.17
N PRO A 114 3.42 -18.60 16.12
CA PRO A 114 3.11 -18.73 17.55
C PRO A 114 1.69 -18.29 17.95
N LEU A 115 0.92 -17.70 17.03
CA LEU A 115 -0.45 -17.26 17.27
C LEU A 115 -1.47 -18.39 17.06
N LYS A 116 -1.05 -19.55 16.51
CA LYS A 116 -1.91 -20.73 16.34
C LYS A 116 -2.48 -21.26 17.65
N ASP A 117 -1.76 -21.06 18.74
CA ASP A 117 -2.15 -21.54 20.07
C ASP A 117 -3.11 -20.58 20.79
N GLU A 118 -3.43 -19.43 20.19
CA GLU A 118 -4.35 -18.46 20.77
C GLU A 118 -5.81 -18.85 20.54
N HIS A 119 -6.70 -18.34 21.40
CA HIS A 119 -8.12 -18.67 21.35
C HIS A 119 -8.92 -17.83 20.37
N SER A 120 -8.44 -16.63 20.04
CA SER A 120 -9.16 -15.67 19.22
C SER A 120 -8.24 -14.74 18.44
N LEU A 121 -8.76 -14.08 17.40
CA LEU A 121 -8.07 -12.99 16.70
C LEU A 121 -7.67 -11.86 17.67
N LEU A 122 -8.51 -11.57 18.67
CA LEU A 122 -8.24 -10.53 19.66
C LEU A 122 -7.04 -10.87 20.56
N ASP A 123 -6.98 -12.12 21.04
CA ASP A 123 -5.87 -12.57 21.88
C ASP A 123 -4.57 -12.66 21.07
N ALA A 124 -4.67 -13.17 19.85
CA ALA A 124 -3.58 -13.16 18.87
C ALA A 124 -3.06 -11.74 18.61
N SER A 125 -3.95 -10.76 18.45
CA SER A 125 -3.58 -9.35 18.25
C SER A 125 -2.82 -8.79 19.45
N ARG A 126 -3.28 -9.05 20.68
CA ARG A 126 -2.60 -8.58 21.89
C ARG A 126 -1.21 -9.23 22.04
N LYS A 127 -1.11 -10.55 21.85
CA LYS A 127 0.16 -11.28 21.94
C LYS A 127 1.15 -10.81 20.88
N LEU A 128 0.69 -10.68 19.63
CA LEU A 128 1.54 -10.25 18.52
C LEU A 128 2.05 -8.83 18.75
N ARG A 129 1.16 -7.90 19.14
CA ARG A 129 1.53 -6.50 19.40
C ARG A 129 2.62 -6.38 20.46
N ASN A 130 2.45 -7.06 21.60
CA ASN A 130 3.47 -7.08 22.66
C ASN A 130 4.82 -7.60 22.15
N ARG A 131 4.78 -8.65 21.32
CA ARG A 131 6.00 -9.23 20.73
C ARG A 131 6.65 -8.28 19.72
N ILE A 132 5.87 -7.67 18.83
CA ILE A 132 6.35 -6.72 17.82
C ILE A 132 6.95 -5.48 18.50
N GLU A 133 6.30 -4.93 19.52
CA GLU A 133 6.81 -3.78 20.27
C GLU A 133 8.17 -4.09 20.92
N GLN A 134 8.34 -5.26 21.53
CA GLN A 134 9.63 -5.70 22.07
C GLN A 134 10.71 -5.83 20.98
N LEU A 135 10.37 -6.44 19.84
CA LEU A 135 11.30 -6.59 18.72
C LEU A 135 11.69 -5.24 18.11
N ALA A 136 10.72 -4.36 17.92
CA ALA A 136 10.92 -3.00 17.42
C ALA A 136 11.77 -2.18 18.41
N MET A 137 11.51 -2.27 19.70
CA MET A 137 12.31 -1.60 20.73
C MET A 137 13.79 -2.00 20.65
N ASN A 138 14.07 -3.30 20.57
CA ASN A 138 15.45 -3.81 20.43
C ASN A 138 16.11 -3.30 19.14
N GLN A 139 15.36 -3.26 18.03
CA GLN A 139 15.85 -2.78 16.74
C GLN A 139 16.14 -1.27 16.77
N ILE A 140 15.24 -0.46 17.35
CA ILE A 140 15.42 0.99 17.53
C ILE A 140 16.63 1.28 18.42
N GLN A 141 16.80 0.54 19.52
CA GLN A 141 17.96 0.68 20.41
C GLN A 141 19.29 0.34 19.71
N SER A 142 19.26 -0.54 18.70
CA SER A 142 20.42 -0.81 17.85
C SER A 142 20.74 0.29 16.84
N GLY A 143 19.85 1.29 16.71
CA GLY A 143 19.96 2.41 15.78
C GLY A 143 19.20 2.21 14.46
N ASP A 144 18.47 1.12 14.27
CA ASP A 144 17.65 0.96 13.07
C ASP A 144 16.25 1.54 13.29
N THR A 145 16.04 2.76 12.80
CA THR A 145 14.79 3.52 12.91
C THR A 145 14.11 3.75 11.56
N LEU A 146 14.70 3.26 10.47
CA LEU A 146 14.24 3.57 9.11
C LEU A 146 12.89 2.89 8.82
N PHE A 147 12.00 3.63 8.15
CA PHE A 147 10.62 3.24 7.82
C PHE A 147 9.66 3.05 9.01
N PHE A 148 10.10 3.20 10.27
CA PHE A 148 9.16 3.26 11.38
C PHE A 148 8.34 4.54 11.31
N ASP A 149 7.02 4.41 11.43
CA ASP A 149 6.10 5.54 11.32
C ASP A 149 5.33 5.75 12.62
N SER A 150 5.64 6.84 13.33
CA SER A 150 5.01 7.18 14.60
C SER A 150 3.67 7.89 14.49
N SER A 151 3.23 8.27 13.27
CA SER A 151 1.95 8.99 13.10
C SER A 151 0.76 8.19 13.62
N ASP A 152 0.84 6.86 13.53
CA ASP A 152 -0.27 5.95 13.77
C ASP A 152 -0.17 5.20 15.11
N PHE A 153 0.84 5.48 15.94
CA PHE A 153 1.07 4.74 17.19
C PHE A 153 -0.03 4.91 18.25
N GLY A 154 -0.83 5.98 18.16
CA GLY A 154 -2.08 6.16 18.88
C GLY A 154 -2.12 5.62 20.31
N ILE A 155 -3.19 4.87 20.64
CA ILE A 155 -3.40 4.19 21.94
C ILE A 155 -2.74 2.79 21.93
N SER A 156 -2.21 2.34 20.79
CA SER A 156 -1.86 0.94 20.57
C SER A 156 -0.53 0.56 21.21
N PHE A 157 0.40 1.49 21.38
CA PHE A 157 1.75 1.24 21.88
C PHE A 157 2.11 2.03 23.13
N SER A 158 3.14 1.59 23.84
CA SER A 158 3.57 2.31 25.04
C SER A 158 4.14 3.69 24.69
N LYS A 159 3.93 4.64 25.61
CA LYS A 159 4.57 5.97 25.52
C LYS A 159 6.09 5.87 25.58
N GLU A 160 6.62 4.88 26.31
CA GLU A 160 8.05 4.61 26.37
C GLU A 160 8.62 4.26 25.00
N PHE A 161 7.92 3.42 24.24
CA PHE A 161 8.29 3.08 22.86
C PHE A 161 8.34 4.32 21.96
N SER A 162 7.26 5.11 21.95
CA SER A 162 7.18 6.33 21.13
C SER A 162 8.28 7.33 21.47
N ASN A 163 8.48 7.60 22.77
CA ASN A 163 9.55 8.47 23.25
C ASN A 163 10.94 7.95 22.86
N THR A 164 11.16 6.64 22.92
CA THR A 164 12.45 6.03 22.56
C THR A 164 12.73 6.19 21.07
N LEU A 165 11.73 5.96 20.21
CA LEU A 165 11.87 6.17 18.77
C LEU A 165 12.20 7.63 18.46
N ASP A 166 11.44 8.58 19.01
CA ASP A 166 11.65 10.01 18.79
C ASP A 166 13.03 10.47 19.27
N GLN A 167 13.48 9.99 20.44
CA GLN A 167 14.81 10.27 20.96
C GLN A 167 15.92 9.74 20.05
N MET A 168 15.78 8.50 19.56
CA MET A 168 16.76 7.89 18.67
C MET A 168 16.81 8.58 17.31
N MET A 169 15.65 8.88 16.70
CA MET A 169 15.56 9.63 15.45
C MET A 169 16.19 11.03 15.58
N ASN A 170 15.92 11.73 16.68
CA ASN A 170 16.53 13.05 16.92
C ASN A 170 18.05 12.95 17.13
N LYS A 171 18.52 11.99 17.94
CA LYS A 171 19.95 11.77 18.19
C LYS A 171 20.72 11.49 16.90
N GLN A 172 20.12 10.70 16.01
CA GLN A 172 20.68 10.34 14.72
C GLN A 172 20.89 11.55 13.81
N ILE A 173 19.92 12.45 13.72
CA ILE A 173 20.04 13.62 12.85
C ILE A 173 21.03 14.66 13.41
N HIS A 174 21.08 14.85 14.74
CA HIS A 174 22.03 15.80 15.35
C HIS A 174 23.50 15.36 15.22
N GLY A 175 23.76 14.07 15.04
CA GLY A 175 25.09 13.53 14.80
C GLY A 175 25.49 13.47 13.33
N LEU A 176 24.63 13.94 12.42
CA LEU A 176 24.81 13.74 11.01
C LEU A 176 25.80 14.74 10.39
N VAL A 177 26.82 14.20 9.72
CA VAL A 177 27.79 14.96 8.93
C VAL A 177 27.73 14.43 7.51
N LEU A 178 27.60 15.32 6.53
CA LEU A 178 27.68 15.00 5.11
C LEU A 178 29.09 15.30 4.61
N GLU A 179 29.64 14.39 3.82
CA GLU A 179 30.97 14.57 3.25
C GLU A 179 30.88 15.26 1.90
N LYS A 180 31.73 16.26 1.68
CA LYS A 180 31.89 16.94 0.40
C LYS A 180 33.09 16.35 -0.33
N HIS A 181 32.85 15.81 -1.52
CA HIS A 181 33.88 15.31 -2.43
C HIS A 181 33.86 16.16 -3.70
N ASN A 182 34.88 17.01 -3.88
CA ASN A 182 34.95 17.99 -4.96
C ASN A 182 33.74 18.95 -4.95
N ASP A 183 32.92 18.94 -6.00
CA ASP A 183 31.72 19.77 -6.14
C ASP A 183 30.42 19.03 -5.76
N GLU A 184 30.53 17.78 -5.33
CA GLU A 184 29.40 16.92 -4.96
C GLU A 184 29.42 16.63 -3.45
N ILE A 185 28.23 16.37 -2.91
CA ILE A 185 28.00 16.04 -1.51
C ILE A 185 27.40 14.64 -1.45
N ASP A 186 28.02 13.76 -0.65
CA ASP A 186 27.48 12.44 -0.36
C ASP A 186 26.28 12.56 0.58
N ILE A 187 25.11 12.21 0.04
CA ILE A 187 23.83 12.16 0.74
C ILE A 187 23.41 10.72 1.08
N SER A 188 24.27 9.73 0.88
CA SER A 188 24.05 8.35 1.37
C SER A 188 23.60 8.32 2.82
N PRO A 189 24.20 9.11 3.74
CA PRO A 189 23.74 9.13 5.13
C PRO A 189 22.27 9.57 5.24
N LEU A 190 21.83 10.59 4.49
CA LEU A 190 20.43 11.07 4.56
C LEU A 190 19.41 10.01 4.18
N TRP A 191 19.72 9.11 3.25
CA TRP A 191 18.83 8.00 2.89
C TRP A 191 18.62 6.99 4.02
N GLN A 192 19.53 6.95 4.99
CA GLN A 192 19.51 6.02 6.11
C GLN A 192 18.85 6.60 7.36
N TYR A 193 18.31 7.82 7.26
CA TYR A 193 17.49 8.45 8.30
C TYR A 193 16.11 8.74 7.74
N GLU A 194 15.07 8.49 8.53
CA GLU A 194 13.70 8.56 8.05
C GLU A 194 13.32 9.96 7.55
N THR A 195 13.63 11.02 8.32
CA THR A 195 13.39 12.41 7.88
C THR A 195 14.15 12.76 6.60
N GLY A 196 15.40 12.30 6.47
CA GLY A 196 16.22 12.50 5.29
C GLY A 196 15.63 11.78 4.08
N ARG A 197 15.36 10.48 4.20
CA ARG A 197 14.71 9.63 3.19
C ARG A 197 13.41 10.22 2.68
N LEU A 198 12.52 10.65 3.59
CA LEU A 198 11.24 11.27 3.25
C LEU A 198 11.45 12.60 2.50
N THR A 199 12.41 13.42 2.95
CA THR A 199 12.71 14.72 2.31
C THR A 199 13.28 14.54 0.91
N LEU A 200 14.28 13.67 0.75
CA LEU A 200 14.87 13.34 -0.54
C LEU A 200 13.83 12.75 -1.50
N SER A 201 12.94 11.89 -1.01
CA SER A 201 11.83 11.34 -1.81
C SER A 201 10.84 12.41 -2.25
N LYS A 202 10.49 13.36 -1.36
CA LYS A 202 9.59 14.48 -1.67
C LYS A 202 10.19 15.43 -2.70
N LEU A 203 11.51 15.60 -2.68
CA LEU A 203 12.24 16.46 -3.62
C LEU A 203 12.62 15.76 -4.92
N GLY A 204 12.38 14.45 -5.04
CA GLY A 204 12.68 13.69 -6.26
C GLY A 204 14.18 13.47 -6.47
N ILE A 205 14.97 13.51 -5.39
CA ILE A 205 16.42 13.30 -5.47
C ILE A 205 16.70 11.83 -5.83
N ARG A 206 17.64 11.63 -6.75
CA ARG A 206 18.09 10.31 -7.21
C ARG A 206 19.56 10.10 -6.85
N GLY A 207 19.90 8.88 -6.46
CA GLY A 207 21.28 8.49 -6.22
C GLY A 207 21.81 8.99 -4.88
N LYS A 208 23.13 8.97 -4.75
CA LYS A 208 23.85 9.16 -3.49
C LYS A 208 24.68 10.43 -3.42
N GLU A 209 24.81 11.14 -4.53
CA GLU A 209 25.62 12.34 -4.65
C GLU A 209 24.78 13.43 -5.32
N ILE A 210 24.88 14.65 -4.81
CA ILE A 210 24.21 15.83 -5.37
C ILE A 210 25.13 17.05 -5.32
N ASP A 211 24.85 18.05 -6.16
CA ASP A 211 25.55 19.32 -6.13
C ASP A 211 25.22 20.15 -4.87
N LEU A 212 26.03 21.17 -4.60
CA LEU A 212 25.89 22.05 -3.44
C LEU A 212 24.56 22.83 -3.40
N GLU A 213 24.03 23.26 -4.55
CA GLU A 213 22.77 24.00 -4.62
C GLU A 213 21.60 23.10 -4.22
N THR A 214 21.54 21.91 -4.80
CA THR A 214 20.55 20.88 -4.45
C THR A 214 20.67 20.47 -2.99
N ALA A 215 21.89 20.32 -2.45
CA ALA A 215 22.09 20.00 -1.04
C ALA A 215 21.55 21.10 -0.11
N ASN A 216 21.80 22.38 -0.43
CA ASN A 216 21.26 23.49 0.34
C ASN A 216 19.72 23.49 0.34
N LEU A 217 19.10 23.17 -0.79
CA LEU A 217 17.65 22.99 -0.88
C LEU A 217 17.17 21.87 0.04
N VAL A 218 17.80 20.69 -0.03
CA VAL A 218 17.46 19.54 0.83
C VAL A 218 17.55 19.92 2.31
N LEU A 219 18.67 20.52 2.73
CA LEU A 219 18.90 20.91 4.12
C LEU A 219 17.90 21.98 4.60
N SER A 220 17.48 22.90 3.71
CA SER A 220 16.46 23.90 4.03
C SER A 220 15.09 23.30 4.35
N VAL A 221 14.77 22.14 3.77
CA VAL A 221 13.51 21.41 4.02
C VAL A 221 13.60 20.57 5.31
N ILE A 222 14.77 19.99 5.62
CA ILE A 222 14.96 19.20 6.84
C ILE A 222 14.90 20.09 8.09
N GLN A 223 15.39 21.33 8.01
CA GLN A 223 15.39 22.31 9.12
C GLN A 223 16.12 21.82 10.39
N GLN A 224 17.05 20.86 10.27
CA GLN A 224 17.89 20.37 11.37
C GLN A 224 19.37 20.70 11.12
N PRO A 225 20.17 20.89 12.18
CA PRO A 225 21.57 21.26 12.05
C PRO A 225 22.41 20.09 11.54
N ILE A 226 22.54 19.97 10.22
CA ILE A 226 23.39 18.99 9.55
C ILE A 226 24.63 19.72 9.05
N THR A 227 25.82 19.18 9.38
CA THR A 227 27.09 19.81 9.01
C THR A 227 27.63 19.21 7.72
N ILE A 228 28.12 20.04 6.80
CA ILE A 228 28.87 19.58 5.62
C ILE A 228 30.36 19.74 5.92
N SER A 229 31.14 18.66 5.80
CA SER A 229 32.58 18.66 6.05
C SER A 229 33.37 18.30 4.80
N ASN A 230 34.55 18.93 4.65
CA ASN A 230 35.52 18.60 3.59
C ASN A 230 36.50 17.48 4.01
N SER A 231 36.42 16.97 5.24
CA SER A 231 37.38 16.02 5.79
C SER A 231 36.84 14.59 5.78
N SER A 232 37.52 13.68 5.05
CA SER A 232 37.23 12.24 5.00
C SER A 232 37.66 11.47 6.27
N THR A 233 37.71 12.14 7.43
CA THR A 233 38.34 11.61 8.66
C THR A 233 37.37 10.93 9.61
N HIS A 234 36.11 10.74 9.23
CA HIS A 234 35.19 9.98 10.08
C HIS A 234 35.20 8.50 9.69
N ASN A 235 35.68 7.67 10.64
CA ASN A 235 35.31 6.27 10.73
C ASN A 235 33.81 6.18 10.99
N SER A 236 32.98 6.50 10.00
CA SER A 236 31.56 6.20 10.04
C SER A 236 31.45 4.69 10.04
N SER A 237 31.18 4.11 11.21
CA SER A 237 30.70 2.75 11.35
C SER A 237 29.71 2.45 10.21
N PRO A 238 29.84 1.33 9.48
CA PRO A 238 29.03 1.09 8.30
C PRO A 238 27.56 1.05 8.72
N LEU A 239 26.83 2.07 8.29
CA LEU A 239 25.41 2.19 8.53
C LEU A 239 24.71 1.13 7.67
N HIS A 240 24.34 0.00 8.26
CA HIS A 240 23.66 -1.11 7.59
C HIS A 240 22.15 -1.11 7.91
N HIS A 241 21.49 0.02 7.65
CA HIS A 241 20.05 0.16 7.79
C HIS A 241 19.37 0.25 6.41
N PRO A 242 18.20 -0.37 6.22
CA PRO A 242 17.45 -1.13 7.21
C PRO A 242 17.97 -2.57 7.39
N THR A 243 17.73 -3.14 8.57
CA THR A 243 18.12 -4.52 8.90
C THR A 243 17.22 -5.56 8.22
N ASN A 244 15.95 -5.23 7.98
CA ASN A 244 15.05 -6.08 7.20
C ASN A 244 15.45 -6.05 5.71
N PRO A 245 15.75 -7.22 5.08
CA PRO A 245 16.27 -7.27 3.71
C PRO A 245 15.28 -6.76 2.66
N LYS A 246 13.97 -6.89 2.88
CA LYS A 246 12.96 -6.40 1.93
C LYS A 246 12.79 -4.89 1.99
N TYR A 247 12.94 -4.29 3.17
CA TYR A 247 12.99 -2.84 3.31
C TYR A 247 14.30 -2.26 2.75
N ARG A 248 15.39 -3.04 2.75
CA ARG A 248 16.64 -2.63 2.10
C ARG A 248 16.49 -2.61 0.58
N GLU A 249 15.91 -3.67 0.02
CA GLU A 249 15.54 -3.73 -1.40
C GLU A 249 14.61 -2.56 -1.78
N LEU A 250 13.66 -2.22 -0.90
CA LEU A 250 12.79 -1.06 -1.08
C LEU A 250 13.58 0.25 -1.08
N LEU A 251 14.47 0.45 -0.11
CA LEU A 251 15.31 1.65 -0.03
C LEU A 251 16.15 1.82 -1.29
N ASP A 252 16.80 0.75 -1.76
CA ASP A 252 17.57 0.77 -3.00
C ASP A 252 16.70 1.16 -4.20
N CYS A 253 15.47 0.63 -4.29
CA CYS A 253 14.52 1.01 -5.32
C CYS A 253 14.08 2.48 -5.24
N ILE A 254 13.96 3.05 -4.02
CA ILE A 254 13.64 4.47 -3.80
C ILE A 254 14.82 5.34 -4.27
N ILE A 255 16.05 5.04 -3.82
CA ILE A 255 17.27 5.78 -4.17
C ILE A 255 17.48 5.80 -5.68
N GLU A 256 17.31 4.65 -6.33
CA GLU A 256 17.49 4.51 -7.78
C GLU A 256 16.28 4.94 -8.60
N GLN A 257 15.17 5.30 -7.93
CA GLN A 257 13.88 5.61 -8.56
C GLN A 257 13.40 4.51 -9.52
N ASN A 258 13.64 3.25 -9.14
CA ASN A 258 13.31 2.08 -9.93
C ASN A 258 11.80 1.77 -9.84
N ILE A 259 11.01 2.32 -10.76
CA ILE A 259 9.55 2.17 -10.81
C ILE A 259 9.12 0.70 -10.80
N ASP A 260 9.80 -0.18 -11.54
CA ASP A 260 9.43 -1.60 -11.60
C ASP A 260 9.68 -2.32 -10.27
N GLY A 261 10.77 -1.98 -9.57
CA GLY A 261 11.08 -2.48 -8.23
C GLY A 261 10.13 -1.95 -7.15
N LEU A 262 9.82 -0.65 -7.17
CA LEU A 262 8.82 -0.04 -6.29
C LEU A 262 7.44 -0.70 -6.48
N ARG A 263 7.09 -1.02 -7.73
CA ARG A 263 5.85 -1.71 -8.09
C ARG A 263 5.84 -3.18 -7.66
N SER A 264 6.95 -3.90 -7.79
CA SER A 264 7.03 -5.33 -7.44
C SER A 264 7.01 -5.56 -5.93
N LEU A 265 7.54 -4.62 -5.15
CA LEU A 265 7.46 -4.64 -3.69
C LEU A 265 6.11 -4.14 -3.18
N SER A 266 5.53 -3.17 -3.89
CA SER A 266 4.19 -2.64 -3.66
C SER A 266 3.93 -2.11 -2.24
N SER A 267 4.99 -1.61 -1.58
CA SER A 267 4.96 -1.03 -0.24
C SER A 267 4.28 0.35 -0.22
N ARG A 268 3.61 0.68 0.90
CA ARG A 268 3.07 2.03 1.13
C ARG A 268 4.15 3.11 1.12
N HIS A 269 5.37 2.80 1.57
CA HIS A 269 6.46 3.78 1.64
C HIS A 269 7.00 4.21 0.26
N SER A 270 6.61 3.51 -0.82
CA SER A 270 6.87 3.93 -2.20
C SER A 270 6.03 5.13 -2.64
N TYR A 271 4.94 5.45 -1.93
CA TYR A 271 3.97 6.46 -2.35
C TYR A 271 4.62 7.83 -2.65
N ILE A 272 5.46 8.31 -1.74
CA ILE A 272 6.02 9.68 -1.82
C ILE A 272 6.88 9.85 -3.07
N ILE A 273 7.80 8.91 -3.32
CA ILE A 273 8.67 8.98 -4.50
C ILE A 273 7.86 8.76 -5.80
N LEU A 274 6.88 7.85 -5.80
CA LEU A 274 6.02 7.63 -6.98
C LEU A 274 5.18 8.87 -7.30
N LYS A 275 4.66 9.56 -6.28
CA LYS A 275 3.94 10.83 -6.44
C LYS A 275 4.83 11.87 -7.12
N GLN A 276 6.03 12.09 -6.58
CA GLN A 276 6.97 13.06 -7.13
C GLN A 276 7.37 12.73 -8.58
N LEU A 277 7.67 11.46 -8.86
CA LEU A 277 7.97 11.01 -10.23
C LEU A 277 6.81 11.21 -11.20
N LEU A 278 5.56 11.09 -10.72
CA LEU A 278 4.36 11.32 -11.53
C LEU A 278 4.17 12.81 -11.83
N GLU A 279 4.35 13.67 -10.85
CA GLU A 279 4.31 15.13 -11.01
C GLU A 279 5.34 15.58 -12.06
N GLU A 280 6.60 15.12 -11.94
CA GLU A 280 7.65 15.41 -12.93
C GLU A 280 7.35 14.84 -14.33
N ALA A 281 6.70 13.67 -14.42
CA ALA A 281 6.34 13.08 -15.71
C ALA A 281 5.24 13.89 -16.39
N ILE A 282 4.28 14.43 -15.61
CA ILE A 282 3.22 15.32 -16.11
C ILE A 282 3.83 16.64 -16.59
N ASP A 283 4.72 17.25 -15.82
CA ASP A 283 5.37 18.51 -16.19
C ASP A 283 6.18 18.37 -17.48
N ARG A 284 6.98 17.31 -17.60
CA ARG A 284 7.72 17.00 -18.84
C ARG A 284 6.79 16.81 -20.02
N TYR A 285 5.72 16.05 -19.83
CA TYR A 285 4.74 15.80 -20.88
C TYR A 285 4.00 17.10 -21.30
N ALA A 286 3.75 18.03 -20.38
CA ALA A 286 3.17 19.32 -20.72
C ALA A 286 4.10 20.14 -21.64
N GLN A 287 5.42 19.98 -21.51
CA GLN A 287 6.41 20.66 -22.34
C GLN A 287 6.60 19.99 -23.71
N THR A 288 6.64 18.65 -23.77
CA THR A 288 7.03 17.91 -24.98
C THR A 288 5.84 17.29 -25.72
N SER A 289 4.74 16.98 -25.01
CA SER A 289 3.61 16.16 -25.48
C SER A 289 4.01 14.83 -26.14
N SER A 290 5.16 14.26 -25.75
CA SER A 290 5.69 13.06 -26.38
C SER A 290 4.95 11.80 -25.95
N SER A 291 4.89 10.79 -26.83
CA SER A 291 4.30 9.49 -26.51
C SER A 291 5.10 8.72 -25.46
N LEU A 292 6.40 8.96 -25.36
CA LEU A 292 7.29 8.39 -24.35
C LEU A 292 6.93 8.91 -22.96
N ASP A 293 6.77 10.22 -22.82
CA ASP A 293 6.41 10.85 -21.55
C ASP A 293 5.00 10.45 -21.12
N TYR A 294 4.05 10.36 -22.06
CA TYR A 294 2.72 9.82 -21.75
C TYR A 294 2.78 8.36 -21.25
N ARG A 295 3.59 7.49 -21.87
CA ARG A 295 3.79 6.11 -21.38
C ARG A 295 4.40 6.08 -19.98
N ARG A 296 5.29 7.03 -19.65
CA ARG A 296 5.83 7.16 -18.29
C ARG A 296 4.72 7.50 -17.29
N ILE A 297 3.82 8.43 -17.62
CA ILE A 297 2.63 8.73 -16.80
C ILE A 297 1.77 7.48 -16.58
N LEU A 298 1.48 6.73 -17.64
CA LEU A 298 0.71 5.47 -17.53
C LEU A 298 1.38 4.47 -16.58
N ASN A 299 2.70 4.31 -16.69
CA ASN A 299 3.46 3.39 -15.83
C ASN A 299 3.41 3.81 -14.36
N LEU A 300 3.52 5.11 -14.07
CA LEU A 300 3.46 5.65 -12.72
C LEU A 300 2.05 5.57 -12.12
N ILE A 301 1.00 5.89 -12.89
CA ILE A 301 -0.38 5.67 -12.45
C ILE A 301 -0.63 4.18 -12.15
N ASN A 302 -0.12 3.27 -12.98
CA ASN A 302 -0.20 1.84 -12.72
C ASN A 302 0.55 1.45 -11.44
N ALA A 303 1.69 2.07 -11.13
CA ALA A 303 2.40 1.85 -9.87
C ALA A 303 1.56 2.29 -8.67
N HIS A 304 0.86 3.44 -8.75
CA HIS A 304 -0.11 3.86 -7.73
C HIS A 304 -1.26 2.87 -7.54
N VAL A 305 -1.79 2.30 -8.63
CA VAL A 305 -2.80 1.22 -8.59
C VAL A 305 -2.24 -0.10 -8.02
N ARG A 306 -0.92 -0.30 -8.01
CA ARG A 306 -0.31 -1.47 -7.37
C ARG A 306 -0.18 -1.27 -5.87
N ILE A 307 0.39 -0.13 -5.45
CA ILE A 307 0.56 0.17 -4.01
C ILE A 307 -0.79 0.36 -3.31
N ARG A 308 -1.79 0.97 -3.97
CA ARG A 308 -3.15 1.24 -3.47
C ARG A 308 -3.23 1.89 -2.09
N THR A 309 -2.38 2.86 -1.83
CA THR A 309 -2.49 3.63 -0.59
C THR A 309 -3.65 4.62 -0.66
N PRO A 310 -4.34 4.94 0.45
CA PRO A 310 -5.42 5.93 0.46
C PRO A 310 -5.02 7.29 -0.13
N GLU A 311 -3.77 7.72 0.06
CA GLU A 311 -3.24 8.98 -0.46
C GLU A 311 -3.19 8.99 -1.99
N SER A 312 -3.03 7.82 -2.61
CA SER A 312 -3.08 7.69 -4.07
C SER A 312 -4.47 8.04 -4.64
N ILE A 313 -5.54 7.89 -3.86
CA ILE A 313 -6.90 8.34 -4.27
C ILE A 313 -6.91 9.87 -4.41
N GLN A 314 -6.34 10.59 -3.44
CA GLN A 314 -6.27 12.05 -3.46
C GLN A 314 -5.43 12.56 -4.63
N LEU A 315 -4.27 11.92 -4.89
CA LEU A 315 -3.45 12.24 -6.04
C LEU A 315 -4.20 12.03 -7.36
N LEU A 316 -4.88 10.89 -7.53
CA LEU A 316 -5.64 10.60 -8.74
C LEU A 316 -6.86 11.53 -8.90
N GLN A 317 -7.49 11.97 -7.82
CA GLN A 317 -8.54 12.98 -7.85
C GLN A 317 -8.06 14.28 -8.51
N LEU A 318 -6.85 14.75 -8.17
CA LEU A 318 -6.26 15.93 -8.80
C LEU A 318 -6.08 15.71 -10.32
N LEU A 319 -5.69 14.50 -10.74
CA LEU A 319 -5.49 14.17 -12.14
C LEU A 319 -6.78 14.01 -12.96
N ILE A 320 -7.92 13.70 -12.35
CA ILE A 320 -9.22 13.70 -13.06
C ILE A 320 -9.54 15.09 -13.62
N ASN A 321 -9.12 16.14 -12.91
CA ASN A 321 -9.37 17.53 -13.30
C ASN A 321 -8.29 18.09 -14.25
N HIS A 322 -7.38 17.23 -14.73
CA HIS A 322 -6.32 17.63 -15.65
C HIS A 322 -6.89 18.07 -17.01
N LYS A 323 -6.28 19.10 -17.62
CA LYS A 323 -6.73 19.66 -18.92
C LYS A 323 -6.63 18.66 -20.07
N ASP A 324 -5.59 17.83 -20.09
CA ASP A 324 -5.47 16.72 -21.05
C ASP A 324 -6.41 15.58 -20.64
N ILE A 325 -7.48 15.40 -21.43
CA ILE A 325 -8.50 14.35 -21.25
C ILE A 325 -7.87 12.95 -21.20
N ARG A 326 -6.73 12.71 -21.88
CA ARG A 326 -6.06 11.40 -21.85
C ARG A 326 -5.56 11.05 -20.45
N ILE A 327 -4.98 12.03 -19.74
CA ILE A 327 -4.53 11.88 -18.35
C ILE A 327 -5.73 11.69 -17.43
N ALA A 328 -6.76 12.53 -17.58
CA ALA A 328 -7.99 12.42 -16.79
C ALA A 328 -8.68 11.06 -16.96
N SER A 329 -8.86 10.58 -18.19
CA SER A 329 -9.45 9.28 -18.51
C SER A 329 -8.71 8.10 -17.87
N VAL A 330 -7.37 8.18 -17.79
CA VAL A 330 -6.55 7.14 -17.15
C VAL A 330 -6.67 7.23 -15.63
N ALA A 331 -6.64 8.43 -15.05
CA ALA A 331 -6.84 8.62 -13.60
C ALA A 331 -8.20 8.09 -13.13
N ILE A 332 -9.27 8.35 -13.88
CA ILE A 332 -10.61 7.80 -13.63
C ILE A 332 -10.59 6.27 -13.66
N THR A 333 -9.94 5.70 -14.66
CA THR A 333 -9.83 4.24 -14.80
C THR A 333 -9.04 3.66 -13.62
N ALA A 334 -7.98 4.32 -13.19
CA ALA A 334 -7.15 3.95 -12.05
C ALA A 334 -7.95 3.97 -10.73
N LEU A 335 -8.71 5.03 -10.48
CA LEU A 335 -9.59 5.14 -9.30
C LEU A 335 -10.64 4.04 -9.23
N GLY A 336 -11.14 3.59 -10.39
CA GLY A 336 -12.02 2.41 -10.49
C GLY A 336 -11.46 1.12 -9.86
N ASN A 337 -10.17 1.10 -9.52
CA ASN A 337 -9.46 -0.06 -8.99
C ASN A 337 -9.05 0.05 -7.52
N PHE A 338 -9.47 1.12 -6.83
CA PHE A 338 -9.17 1.32 -5.40
C PHE A 338 -10.19 0.68 -4.46
N TYR A 339 -11.33 0.20 -4.98
CA TYR A 339 -12.37 -0.53 -4.24
C TYR A 339 -12.72 0.04 -2.86
N HIS A 340 -12.63 1.36 -2.70
CA HIS A 340 -12.78 2.09 -1.45
C HIS A 340 -13.84 3.17 -1.60
N GLU A 341 -14.58 3.46 -0.53
CA GLU A 341 -15.68 4.43 -0.53
C GLU A 341 -15.21 5.83 -1.00
N SER A 342 -14.04 6.29 -0.54
CA SER A 342 -13.46 7.57 -0.97
C SER A 342 -13.25 7.67 -2.49
N ALA A 343 -12.87 6.58 -3.16
CA ALA A 343 -12.75 6.60 -4.62
C ALA A 343 -14.12 6.70 -5.30
N VAL A 344 -15.18 6.13 -4.69
CA VAL A 344 -16.55 6.29 -5.18
C VAL A 344 -16.99 7.74 -5.07
N TYR A 345 -16.79 8.41 -3.94
CA TYR A 345 -17.14 9.83 -3.79
C TYR A 345 -16.48 10.67 -4.87
N VAL A 346 -15.16 10.52 -5.05
CA VAL A 346 -14.41 11.24 -6.09
C VAL A 346 -14.99 11.02 -7.49
N LEU A 347 -15.31 9.77 -7.83
CA LEU A 347 -15.88 9.44 -9.13
C LEU A 347 -17.32 9.96 -9.29
N VAL A 348 -18.14 9.89 -8.25
CA VAL A 348 -19.52 10.38 -8.29
C VAL A 348 -19.54 11.90 -8.45
N ASP A 349 -18.69 12.62 -7.72
CA ASP A 349 -18.53 14.08 -7.86
C ASP A 349 -18.08 14.44 -9.28
N SER A 350 -17.03 13.77 -9.78
CA SER A 350 -16.56 13.95 -11.16
C SER A 350 -17.67 13.69 -12.19
N LEU A 351 -18.49 12.66 -11.99
CA LEU A 351 -19.62 12.35 -12.86
C LEU A 351 -20.68 13.45 -12.82
N CYS A 352 -20.93 14.04 -11.65
CA CYS A 352 -21.96 15.05 -11.47
C CYS A 352 -21.58 16.42 -12.02
N ASP A 353 -20.29 16.76 -11.98
CA ASP A 353 -19.77 18.07 -12.37
C ASP A 353 -19.39 18.16 -13.85
N THR A 354 -19.06 17.03 -14.48
CA THR A 354 -18.55 17.04 -15.86
C THR A 354 -19.64 17.11 -16.93
N LYS A 355 -19.34 17.83 -18.02
CA LYS A 355 -20.12 17.81 -19.28
C LYS A 355 -19.44 16.99 -20.38
N ASN A 356 -18.21 16.53 -20.16
CA ASN A 356 -17.43 15.81 -21.16
C ASN A 356 -17.88 14.35 -21.25
N MET A 357 -18.48 13.96 -22.37
CA MET A 357 -19.06 12.63 -22.54
C MET A 357 -18.06 11.46 -22.44
N GLU A 358 -16.78 11.68 -22.75
CA GLU A 358 -15.73 10.67 -22.55
C GLU A 358 -15.52 10.42 -21.06
N ILE A 359 -15.35 11.50 -20.28
CA ILE A 359 -15.22 11.45 -18.82
C ILE A 359 -16.45 10.77 -18.23
N VAL A 360 -17.66 11.21 -18.60
CA VAL A 360 -18.92 10.58 -18.14
C VAL A 360 -18.90 9.07 -18.38
N ARG A 361 -18.49 8.60 -19.57
CA ARG A 361 -18.42 7.18 -19.90
C ARG A 361 -17.38 6.44 -19.05
N ARG A 362 -16.18 6.99 -18.90
CA ARG A 362 -15.09 6.39 -18.10
C ARG A 362 -15.49 6.31 -16.64
N THR A 363 -16.02 7.39 -16.08
CA THR A 363 -16.44 7.48 -14.68
C THR A 363 -17.60 6.53 -14.38
N THR A 364 -18.59 6.44 -15.28
CA THR A 364 -19.67 5.44 -15.19
C THR A 364 -19.10 4.02 -15.10
N ALA A 365 -18.13 3.68 -15.95
CA ALA A 365 -17.52 2.36 -15.95
C ALA A 365 -16.70 2.10 -14.68
N ALA A 366 -15.94 3.09 -14.20
CA ALA A 366 -15.15 3.00 -12.98
C ALA A 366 -16.04 2.78 -11.74
N ILE A 367 -17.15 3.52 -11.61
CA ILE A 367 -18.12 3.32 -10.52
C ILE A 367 -18.69 1.90 -10.56
N LYS A 368 -19.06 1.39 -11.74
CA LYS A 368 -19.54 0.00 -11.90
C LYS A 368 -18.48 -1.03 -11.51
N THR A 369 -17.21 -0.76 -11.78
CA THR A 369 -16.10 -1.64 -11.35
C THR A 369 -15.99 -1.68 -9.83
N ILE A 370 -15.99 -0.51 -9.17
CA ILE A 370 -15.90 -0.43 -7.70
C ILE A 370 -17.10 -1.12 -7.04
N ALA A 371 -18.30 -0.90 -7.56
CA ALA A 371 -19.55 -1.44 -7.01
C ALA A 371 -19.59 -2.97 -6.91
N ARG A 372 -18.74 -3.69 -7.65
CA ARG A 372 -18.63 -5.16 -7.57
C ARG A 372 -17.98 -5.64 -6.28
N ARG A 373 -17.19 -4.79 -5.61
CA ARG A 373 -16.40 -5.15 -4.43
C ARG A 373 -16.63 -4.22 -3.23
N CYS A 374 -17.20 -3.04 -3.43
CA CYS A 374 -17.46 -2.05 -2.38
C CYS A 374 -18.98 -1.77 -2.28
N PRO A 375 -19.69 -2.39 -1.33
CA PRO A 375 -21.14 -2.23 -1.17
C PRO A 375 -21.57 -0.80 -0.80
N GLU A 376 -20.68 -0.01 -0.18
CA GLU A 376 -20.86 1.41 0.15
C GLU A 376 -21.15 2.25 -1.10
N THR A 377 -20.74 1.77 -2.28
CA THR A 377 -21.05 2.43 -3.55
C THR A 377 -22.54 2.75 -3.70
N ASN A 378 -23.43 1.87 -3.22
CA ASN A 378 -24.86 2.14 -3.27
C ASN A 378 -25.27 3.31 -2.36
N TYR A 379 -24.68 3.41 -1.18
CA TYR A 379 -24.94 4.50 -0.23
C TYR A 379 -24.49 5.84 -0.80
N VAL A 380 -23.26 5.91 -1.33
CA VAL A 380 -22.71 7.12 -1.97
C VAL A 380 -23.58 7.56 -3.16
N ILE A 381 -24.01 6.63 -4.01
CA ILE A 381 -24.91 6.93 -5.13
C ILE A 381 -26.25 7.46 -4.64
N MET A 382 -26.82 6.91 -3.57
CA MET A 382 -28.09 7.39 -3.00
C MET A 382 -27.97 8.85 -2.55
N GLN A 383 -26.92 9.20 -1.81
CA GLN A 383 -26.67 10.58 -1.39
C GLN A 383 -26.55 11.53 -2.60
N ALA A 384 -25.82 11.12 -3.64
CA ALA A 384 -25.65 11.95 -4.85
C ALA A 384 -26.92 12.08 -5.70
N LEU A 385 -27.89 11.17 -5.56
CA LEU A 385 -29.20 11.31 -6.22
C LEU A 385 -30.05 12.42 -5.57
N GLU A 386 -29.81 12.70 -4.30
CA GLU A 386 -30.46 13.76 -3.53
C GLU A 386 -29.82 15.14 -3.79
N SER A 387 -28.53 15.19 -4.15
CA SER A 387 -27.79 16.43 -4.45
C SER A 387 -28.01 16.96 -5.88
N ALA A 388 -27.43 18.12 -6.21
CA ALA A 388 -27.43 18.64 -7.58
C ALA A 388 -26.41 17.87 -8.43
N CYS A 389 -26.88 17.03 -9.35
CA CYS A 389 -26.03 16.23 -10.21
C CYS A 389 -26.50 16.30 -11.67
N THR A 390 -25.58 16.58 -12.60
CA THR A 390 -25.94 16.72 -14.03
C THR A 390 -26.40 15.38 -14.63
N HIS A 391 -25.83 14.26 -14.17
CA HIS A 391 -26.04 12.93 -14.77
C HIS A 391 -26.85 11.97 -13.88
N LYS A 392 -27.85 12.47 -13.13
CA LYS A 392 -28.71 11.66 -12.22
C LYS A 392 -29.29 10.40 -12.87
N ALA A 393 -29.68 10.45 -14.15
CA ALA A 393 -30.23 9.31 -14.86
C ALA A 393 -29.24 8.12 -14.93
N ARG A 394 -27.94 8.41 -15.10
CA ARG A 394 -26.88 7.38 -15.12
C ARG A 394 -26.67 6.79 -13.73
N LEU A 395 -26.63 7.63 -12.69
CA LEU A 395 -26.53 7.17 -11.30
C LEU A 395 -27.69 6.23 -10.93
N ARG A 396 -28.93 6.58 -11.29
CA ARG A 396 -30.11 5.70 -11.10
C ARG A 396 -29.97 4.37 -11.83
N HIS A 397 -29.40 4.38 -13.03
CA HIS A 397 -29.17 3.16 -13.80
C HIS A 397 -28.12 2.26 -13.14
N ILE A 398 -26.99 2.83 -12.69
CA ILE A 398 -25.97 2.11 -11.93
C ILE A 398 -26.58 1.52 -10.66
N GLN A 399 -27.31 2.33 -9.88
CA GLN A 399 -27.99 1.88 -8.66
C GLN A 399 -28.90 0.66 -8.89
N LYS A 400 -29.70 0.70 -9.97
CA LYS A 400 -30.56 -0.43 -10.37
C LYS A 400 -29.77 -1.69 -10.73
N GLU A 401 -28.62 -1.54 -11.38
CA GLU A 401 -27.74 -2.69 -11.68
C GLU A 401 -27.13 -3.28 -10.41
N ILE A 402 -26.65 -2.44 -9.50
CA ILE A 402 -26.10 -2.89 -8.20
C ILE A 402 -27.17 -3.66 -7.41
N GLY A 403 -28.40 -3.14 -7.36
CA GLY A 403 -29.52 -3.81 -6.68
C GLY A 403 -29.85 -5.19 -7.25
N LYS A 404 -29.62 -5.43 -8.54
CA LYS A 404 -29.80 -6.75 -9.17
C LYS A 404 -28.66 -7.73 -8.83
N GLN A 405 -27.47 -7.22 -8.55
CA GLN A 405 -26.28 -8.03 -8.26
C GLN A 405 -26.21 -8.50 -6.80
N LYS A 406 -26.86 -7.79 -5.87
CA LYS A 406 -26.92 -8.16 -4.44
C LYS A 406 -27.55 -9.52 -4.13
N ALA A 407 -28.09 -10.24 -5.10
CA ALA A 407 -28.60 -11.60 -4.92
C ALA A 407 -27.50 -12.69 -4.84
N LEU A 408 -26.21 -12.31 -4.83
CA LEU A 408 -25.06 -13.23 -4.92
C LEU A 408 -24.08 -13.18 -3.74
N TYR A 409 -24.38 -12.38 -2.71
CA TYR A 409 -23.72 -12.45 -1.41
C TYR A 409 -24.68 -13.04 -0.38
#